data_AF-A0A7K2QEB0-F1
#
_entry.id   AF-A0A7K2QEB0-F1
#
_cell.length_a   1.000
_cell.length_b   1.000
_cell.length_c   1.000
_cell.angle_alpha   90.00
_cell.angle_beta   90.00
_cell.angle_gamma   90.00
#
_symmetry.space_group_name_H-M   'P 1'
#
loop_
_entity.id
_entity.type
_entity.pdbx_description
1 polymer ?
#
loop_
_entity_poly.entity_id
_entity_poly.type
_entity_poly.pdbx_seq_one_letter_code
_entity_poly.pdbx_strand_id
1 'polypeptide(L)'
;YATLPTQAFLSAWEARAISYIDAPFVLRTGFVRHYDVTPADALRQSLPEAARWLAVRDDLPMPPGSLGGAAAVETLADMVAQGTPPGIRTLLTTFGVRVGARRLNDAATCLEELGLPHAASVAQRQARLLGGLQYPLVHGDDQVAAAQLRHLAPTYAQLHTALTAAMDNAV
;
A
#
# COMPACT_ATOMS: atom_id res chain seq x y z
N TYR A 1 14.89 13.38 21.27
CA TYR A 1 15.62 12.30 21.97
C TYR A 1 14.95 12.03 23.30
N ALA A 2 14.76 10.77 23.68
CA ALA A 2 14.25 10.37 24.98
C ALA A 2 15.23 9.40 25.63
N THR A 3 15.55 9.60 26.91
CA THR A 3 16.44 8.73 27.69
C THR A 3 15.63 8.05 28.78
N LEU A 4 15.67 6.71 28.83
CA LEU A 4 15.03 5.89 29.84
C LEU A 4 16.10 5.21 30.70
N PRO A 5 15.87 5.00 32.01
CA PRO A 5 16.67 4.05 32.79
C PRO A 5 16.69 2.68 32.10
N THR A 6 17.83 1.98 32.13
CA THR A 6 18.03 0.71 31.40
C THR A 6 16.94 -0.32 31.65
N GLN A 7 16.45 -0.42 32.89
CA GLN A 7 15.38 -1.36 33.23
C GLN A 7 14.06 -1.01 32.53
N ALA A 8 13.70 0.28 32.49
CA ALA A 8 12.50 0.74 31.80
C ALA A 8 12.61 0.55 30.28
N PHE A 9 13.82 0.72 29.73
CA PHE A 9 14.09 0.44 28.32
C PHE A 9 13.91 -1.04 27.99
N LEU A 10 14.49 -1.97 28.78
CA LEU A 10 14.35 -3.41 28.56
C LEU A 10 12.88 -3.84 28.67
N SER A 11 12.14 -3.38 29.69
CA SER A 11 10.72 -3.69 29.82
C SER A 11 9.88 -3.18 28.64
N ALA A 12 10.22 -2.01 28.08
CA ALA A 12 9.55 -1.51 26.88
C ALA A 12 9.94 -2.29 25.62
N TRP A 13 11.19 -2.73 25.50
CA TRP A 13 11.73 -3.48 24.37
C TRP A 13 11.29 -4.95 24.33
N GLU A 14 10.86 -5.51 25.47
CA GLU A 14 10.38 -6.90 25.58
C GLU A 14 9.22 -7.21 24.61
N ALA A 15 8.51 -6.17 24.17
CA ALA A 15 7.44 -6.25 23.18
C ALA A 15 6.26 -7.16 23.60
N ARG A 16 6.10 -7.45 24.90
CA ARG A 16 4.95 -8.18 25.48
C ARG A 16 3.58 -7.63 25.07
N ALA A 17 3.50 -6.33 24.79
CA ALA A 17 2.27 -5.67 24.38
C ALA A 17 1.93 -5.89 22.89
N ILE A 18 2.84 -6.48 22.11
CA ILE A 18 2.66 -6.73 20.69
C ILE A 18 2.07 -8.14 20.53
N SER A 19 0.76 -8.21 20.29
CA SER A 19 0.00 -9.46 20.31
C SER A 19 0.28 -10.42 19.14
N TYR A 20 1.09 -10.02 18.16
CA TYR A 20 1.39 -10.80 16.95
C TYR A 20 2.84 -11.32 16.90
N ILE A 21 3.58 -11.21 18.00
CA ILE A 21 4.91 -11.82 18.13
C ILE A 21 4.88 -12.96 19.14
N ASP A 22 5.50 -14.08 18.78
CA ASP A 22 5.51 -15.28 19.63
C ASP A 22 6.73 -15.32 20.58
N ALA A 23 7.67 -14.39 20.43
CA ALA A 23 8.90 -14.33 21.22
C ALA A 23 9.22 -12.89 21.66
N PRO A 24 9.63 -12.67 22.92
CA PRO A 24 10.04 -11.36 23.40
C PRO A 24 11.41 -10.95 22.84
N PHE A 25 11.71 -9.64 22.88
CA PHE A 25 13.05 -9.09 22.58
C PHE A 25 13.63 -9.47 21.21
N VAL A 26 12.84 -9.40 20.14
CA VAL A 26 13.36 -9.67 18.78
C VAL A 26 14.37 -8.59 18.38
N LEU A 27 15.66 -8.86 18.59
CA LEU A 27 16.77 -8.03 18.14
C LEU A 27 17.38 -8.67 16.89
N ARG A 28 17.22 -8.01 15.74
CA ARG A 28 17.94 -8.38 14.51
C ARG A 28 19.20 -7.50 14.42
N THR A 29 20.37 -8.12 14.54
CA THR A 29 21.68 -7.46 14.42
C THR A 29 22.61 -8.34 13.58
N GLY A 30 23.83 -7.86 13.29
CA GLY A 30 24.78 -8.60 12.46
C GLY A 30 24.49 -8.52 10.96
N PHE A 31 23.77 -7.50 10.51
CA PHE A 31 23.56 -7.26 9.09
C PHE A 31 24.91 -7.00 8.41
N VAL A 32 25.25 -7.85 7.43
CA VAL A 32 26.41 -7.68 6.57
C VAL A 32 25.93 -7.44 5.14
N ARG A 33 26.63 -6.57 4.43
CA ARG A 33 26.33 -6.29 3.02
C ARG A 33 26.90 -7.42 2.16
N HIS A 34 26.02 -8.23 1.56
CA HIS A 34 26.43 -9.28 0.63
C HIS A 34 26.58 -8.78 -0.82
N TYR A 35 25.79 -7.78 -1.21
CA TYR A 35 25.75 -7.25 -2.58
C TYR A 35 25.76 -5.73 -2.60
N ASP A 36 26.36 -5.16 -3.64
CA ASP A 36 26.17 -3.76 -4.00
C ASP A 36 24.98 -3.66 -4.97
N VAL A 37 23.86 -3.11 -4.51
CA VAL A 37 22.62 -2.97 -5.29
C VAL A 37 22.28 -1.49 -5.34
N THR A 38 22.18 -0.93 -6.54
CA THR A 38 21.75 0.46 -6.72
C THR A 38 20.25 0.57 -6.42
N PRO A 39 19.73 1.76 -6.04
CA PRO A 39 18.29 1.96 -5.87
C PRO A 39 17.48 1.54 -7.10
N ALA A 40 17.97 1.86 -8.30
CA ALA A 40 17.31 1.47 -9.56
C ALA A 40 17.26 -0.04 -9.73
N ASP A 41 18.33 -0.77 -9.41
CA ASP A 41 18.34 -2.24 -9.52
C ASP A 41 17.43 -2.89 -8.48
N ALA A 42 17.40 -2.36 -7.25
CA ALA A 42 16.47 -2.81 -6.22
C ALA A 42 15.01 -2.60 -6.65
N LEU A 43 14.69 -1.44 -7.24
CA LEU A 43 13.36 -1.16 -7.76
C LEU A 43 13.00 -2.10 -8.92
N ARG A 44 13.90 -2.31 -9.89
CA ARG A 44 13.69 -3.27 -10.99
C ARG A 44 13.44 -4.69 -10.48
N GLN A 45 14.23 -5.15 -9.51
CA GLN A 45 14.07 -6.47 -8.90
C GLN A 45 12.72 -6.63 -8.16
N SER A 46 12.11 -5.53 -7.72
CA SER A 46 10.80 -5.55 -7.05
C SER A 46 9.59 -5.61 -8.00
N LEU A 47 9.77 -5.27 -9.29
CA LEU A 47 8.66 -5.16 -10.25
C LEU A 47 7.87 -6.47 -10.45
N PRO A 48 8.50 -7.65 -10.56
CA PRO A 48 7.75 -8.90 -10.73
C PRO A 48 6.81 -9.19 -9.55
N GLU A 49 7.27 -8.96 -8.32
CA GLU A 49 6.43 -9.11 -7.13
C GLU A 49 5.34 -8.04 -7.08
N ALA A 50 5.63 -6.80 -7.46
CA ALA A 50 4.61 -5.75 -7.54
C ALA A 50 3.48 -6.12 -8.52
N ALA A 51 3.81 -6.69 -9.68
CA ALA A 51 2.83 -7.21 -10.62
C ALA A 51 2.01 -8.36 -10.01
N ARG A 52 2.63 -9.33 -9.35
CA ARG A 52 1.92 -10.41 -8.63
C ARG A 52 0.96 -9.86 -7.57
N TRP A 53 1.36 -8.85 -6.81
CA TRP A 53 0.49 -8.22 -5.82
C TRP A 53 -0.73 -7.55 -6.46
N LEU A 54 -0.55 -6.86 -7.59
CA LEU A 54 -1.66 -6.25 -8.34
C LEU A 54 -2.59 -7.29 -8.97
N ALA A 55 -2.05 -8.44 -9.36
CA ALA A 55 -2.80 -9.59 -9.87
C ALA A 55 -3.54 -10.39 -8.79
N VAL A 56 -3.45 -9.98 -7.51
CA VAL A 56 -3.99 -10.71 -6.37
C VAL A 56 -3.33 -12.09 -6.22
N ARG A 57 -2.06 -12.09 -5.78
CA ARG A 57 -1.31 -13.32 -5.49
C ARG A 57 -2.09 -14.28 -4.57
N ASP A 58 -1.98 -15.57 -4.84
CA ASP A 58 -2.72 -16.66 -4.18
C ASP A 58 -1.82 -17.61 -3.38
N ASP A 59 -0.50 -17.36 -3.36
CA ASP A 59 0.50 -18.23 -2.76
C ASP A 59 0.75 -17.98 -1.26
N LEU A 60 0.05 -17.01 -0.65
CA LEU A 60 0.14 -16.70 0.77
C LEU A 60 -1.20 -16.94 1.47
N PRO A 61 -1.20 -17.44 2.73
CA PRO A 61 -2.42 -17.69 3.46
C PRO A 61 -3.17 -16.37 3.72
N MET A 62 -4.43 -16.31 3.30
CA MET A 62 -5.33 -15.19 3.56
C MET A 62 -6.65 -15.70 4.16
N PRO A 63 -7.29 -14.94 5.06
CA PRO A 63 -8.62 -15.27 5.55
C PRO A 63 -9.60 -15.49 4.39
N PRO A 64 -10.49 -16.49 4.46
CA PRO A 64 -11.54 -16.68 3.46
C PRO A 64 -12.33 -15.40 3.20
N GLY A 65 -12.62 -15.11 1.93
CA GLY A 65 -13.33 -13.89 1.52
C GLY A 65 -12.47 -12.63 1.41
N SER A 66 -11.15 -12.74 1.61
CA SER A 66 -10.22 -11.64 1.33
C SER A 66 -10.24 -11.28 -0.16
N LEU A 67 -10.32 -9.98 -0.45
CA LEU A 67 -10.30 -9.44 -1.81
C LEU A 67 -9.03 -8.62 -2.03
N GLY A 68 -8.54 -8.60 -3.26
CA GLY A 68 -7.44 -7.75 -3.70
C GLY A 68 -7.79 -6.91 -4.93
N GLY A 69 -6.90 -5.99 -5.28
CA GLY A 69 -6.99 -5.19 -6.52
C GLY A 69 -8.33 -4.46 -6.69
N ALA A 70 -8.85 -4.46 -7.91
CA ALA A 70 -10.09 -3.77 -8.27
C ALA A 70 -11.30 -4.26 -7.47
N ALA A 71 -11.43 -5.57 -7.26
CA ALA A 71 -12.57 -6.16 -6.54
C ALA A 71 -12.66 -5.67 -5.08
N ALA A 72 -11.51 -5.49 -4.42
CA ALA A 72 -11.46 -4.93 -3.07
C ALA A 72 -11.92 -3.47 -3.04
N VAL A 73 -11.54 -2.67 -4.03
CA VAL A 73 -11.92 -1.25 -4.13
C VAL A 73 -13.41 -1.09 -4.44
N GLU A 74 -13.95 -1.91 -5.35
CA GLU A 74 -15.39 -1.93 -5.63
C GLU A 74 -16.21 -2.32 -4.39
N THR A 75 -15.76 -3.36 -3.68
CA THR A 75 -16.42 -3.78 -2.44
C THR A 75 -16.36 -2.68 -1.38
N LEU A 76 -15.23 -1.98 -1.26
CA LEU A 76 -15.12 -0.81 -0.38
C LEU A 76 -16.06 0.32 -0.84
N ALA A 77 -16.22 0.55 -2.14
CA ALA A 77 -17.14 1.55 -2.67
C ALA A 77 -18.59 1.22 -2.29
N ASP A 78 -18.99 -0.04 -2.36
CA ASP A 78 -20.33 -0.49 -1.96
C ASP A 78 -20.57 -0.34 -0.45
N MET A 79 -19.57 -0.65 0.37
CA MET A 79 -19.63 -0.41 1.82
C MET A 79 -19.77 1.08 2.14
N VAL A 80 -18.99 1.93 1.48
CA VAL A 80 -19.05 3.38 1.68
C VAL A 80 -20.41 3.93 1.21
N ALA A 81 -20.94 3.45 0.07
CA ALA A 81 -22.23 3.87 -0.46
C ALA A 81 -23.42 3.53 0.48
N GLN A 82 -23.31 2.49 1.30
CA GLN A 82 -24.32 2.09 2.29
C GLN A 82 -24.18 2.83 3.63
N GLY A 83 -23.21 3.73 3.73
CA GLY A 83 -22.85 4.43 4.97
C GLY A 83 -21.58 3.85 5.57
N THR A 84 -20.52 4.66 5.61
CA THR A 84 -19.22 4.20 6.09
C THR A 84 -19.23 3.95 7.60
N PRO A 85 -18.97 2.72 8.09
CA PRO A 85 -18.88 2.44 9.53
C PRO A 85 -17.85 3.36 10.22
N PRO A 86 -18.09 3.85 11.44
CA PRO A 86 -17.23 4.85 12.08
C PRO A 86 -15.75 4.45 12.18
N GLY A 87 -15.46 3.18 12.47
CA GLY A 87 -14.10 2.66 12.52
C GLY A 87 -13.40 2.67 11.16
N ILE A 88 -14.13 2.34 10.08
CA ILE A 88 -13.62 2.38 8.71
C ILE A 88 -13.38 3.83 8.28
N ARG A 89 -14.33 4.73 8.56
CA ARG A 89 -14.15 6.16 8.26
C ARG A 89 -12.93 6.73 8.96
N THR A 90 -12.75 6.40 10.24
CA THR A 90 -11.58 6.81 11.02
C THR A 90 -10.30 6.29 10.37
N LEU A 91 -10.23 4.98 10.08
CA LEU A 91 -9.07 4.38 9.43
C LEU A 91 -8.73 5.06 8.09
N LEU A 92 -9.72 5.28 7.22
CA LEU A 92 -9.52 5.89 5.91
C LEU A 92 -9.05 7.35 6.03
N THR A 93 -9.67 8.15 6.91
CA THR A 93 -9.39 9.58 7.04
C THR A 93 -8.11 9.90 7.80
N THR A 94 -7.73 9.09 8.79
CA THR A 94 -6.52 9.32 9.60
C THR A 94 -5.28 8.65 9.01
N PHE A 95 -5.45 7.54 8.30
CA PHE A 95 -4.33 6.70 7.86
C PHE A 95 -4.42 6.28 6.40
N GLY A 96 -5.44 5.50 6.01
CA GLY A 96 -5.49 4.76 4.76
C GLY A 96 -5.34 5.62 3.51
N VAL A 97 -6.13 6.70 3.40
CA VAL A 97 -6.08 7.61 2.24
C VAL A 97 -4.75 8.34 2.16
N ARG A 98 -4.27 8.89 3.29
CA ARG A 98 -3.05 9.71 3.33
C ARG A 98 -1.82 8.88 2.98
N VAL A 99 -1.67 7.73 3.62
CA VAL A 99 -0.55 6.81 3.39
C VAL A 99 -0.63 6.21 2.00
N GLY A 100 -1.81 5.79 1.55
CA GLY A 100 -1.99 5.22 0.22
C GLY A 100 -1.67 6.23 -0.88
N ALA A 101 -2.20 7.46 -0.81
CA ALA A 101 -1.94 8.49 -1.81
C ALA A 101 -0.45 8.85 -1.89
N ARG A 102 0.22 8.98 -0.73
CA ARG A 102 1.67 9.21 -0.68
C ARG A 102 2.45 8.06 -1.31
N ARG A 103 2.17 6.81 -0.92
CA ARG A 103 2.86 5.63 -1.47
C ARG A 103 2.67 5.48 -2.97
N LEU A 104 1.49 5.80 -3.49
CA LEU A 104 1.23 5.81 -4.93
C LEU A 104 2.01 6.91 -5.64
N ASN A 105 2.14 8.09 -5.02
CA ASN A 105 2.95 9.17 -5.57
C ASN A 105 4.45 8.80 -5.57
N ASP A 106 4.95 8.22 -4.48
CA ASP A 106 6.32 7.71 -4.38
C ASP A 106 6.56 6.61 -5.44
N ALA A 107 5.60 5.69 -5.63
CA ALA A 107 5.67 4.67 -6.66
C ALA A 107 5.69 5.26 -8.07
N ALA A 108 4.90 6.31 -8.34
CA ALA A 108 4.93 7.01 -9.62
C ALA A 108 6.32 7.60 -9.92
N THR A 109 6.94 8.25 -8.93
CA THR A 109 8.32 8.76 -9.05
C THR A 109 9.32 7.65 -9.32
N CYS A 110 9.27 6.54 -8.56
CA CYS A 110 10.14 5.39 -8.79
C CYS A 110 9.98 4.81 -10.20
N LEU A 111 8.75 4.69 -10.70
CA LEU A 111 8.47 4.18 -12.04
C LEU A 111 8.99 5.13 -13.13
N GLU A 112 8.92 6.44 -12.91
CA GLU A 112 9.48 7.44 -13.82
C GLU A 112 11.02 7.37 -13.86
N GLU A 113 11.68 7.25 -12.71
CA GLU A 113 13.13 7.06 -12.60
C GLU A 113 13.62 5.76 -13.30
N LEU A 114 12.77 4.73 -13.34
CA LEU A 114 13.04 3.50 -14.08
C LEU A 114 12.79 3.61 -15.59
N GLY A 115 12.30 4.74 -16.09
CA GLY A 115 11.95 4.91 -17.49
C GLY A 115 10.64 4.22 -17.88
N LEU A 116 9.70 4.07 -16.95
CA LEU A 116 8.40 3.43 -17.15
C LEU A 116 7.24 4.46 -17.12
N PRO A 117 7.19 5.42 -18.07
CA PRO A 117 6.31 6.59 -17.99
C PRO A 117 4.83 6.25 -18.02
N HIS A 118 4.43 5.18 -18.72
CA HIS A 118 3.04 4.75 -18.75
C HIS A 118 2.58 4.25 -17.37
N ALA A 119 3.33 3.34 -16.75
CA ALA A 119 3.03 2.85 -15.41
C ALA A 119 3.07 3.97 -14.36
N ALA A 120 4.06 4.88 -14.46
CA ALA A 120 4.15 6.07 -13.61
C ALA A 120 2.89 6.94 -13.72
N SER A 121 2.38 7.17 -14.93
CA SER A 121 1.17 7.97 -15.15
C SER A 121 -0.08 7.35 -14.52
N VAL A 122 -0.21 6.02 -14.56
CA VAL A 122 -1.31 5.30 -13.92
C VAL A 122 -1.21 5.41 -12.39
N ALA A 123 -0.03 5.17 -11.81
CA ALA A 123 0.20 5.31 -10.38
C ALA A 123 -0.07 6.76 -9.89
N GLN A 124 0.34 7.77 -10.67
CA GLN A 124 0.06 9.16 -10.35
C GLN A 124 -1.45 9.46 -10.38
N ARG A 125 -2.18 8.92 -11.36
CA ARG A 125 -3.65 9.03 -11.42
C ARG A 125 -4.30 8.35 -10.22
N GLN A 126 -3.83 7.17 -9.81
CA GLN A 126 -4.28 6.50 -8.59
C GLN A 126 -4.05 7.37 -7.36
N ALA A 127 -2.87 7.99 -7.22
CA ALA A 127 -2.56 8.88 -6.10
C ALA A 127 -3.55 10.04 -6.01
N ARG A 128 -3.90 10.65 -7.15
CA ARG A 128 -4.88 11.76 -7.21
C ARG A 128 -6.30 11.30 -6.86
N LEU A 129 -6.74 10.17 -7.40
CA LEU A 129 -8.06 9.61 -7.11
C LEU A 129 -8.19 9.24 -5.63
N LEU A 130 -7.18 8.55 -5.08
CA LEU A 130 -7.17 8.15 -3.68
C LEU A 130 -7.08 9.37 -2.76
N GLY A 131 -6.17 10.30 -3.02
CA GLY A 131 -6.05 11.54 -2.25
C GLY A 131 -7.32 12.41 -2.30
N GLY A 132 -8.01 12.40 -3.43
CA GLY A 132 -9.30 13.07 -3.63
C GLY A 132 -10.41 12.60 -2.69
N LEU A 133 -10.32 11.38 -2.13
CA LEU A 133 -11.27 10.87 -1.15
C LEU A 133 -11.22 11.61 0.20
N GLN A 134 -10.13 12.33 0.50
CA GLN A 134 -9.95 12.94 1.82
C GLN A 134 -11.07 13.92 2.16
N TYR A 135 -11.46 14.79 1.22
CA TYR A 135 -12.52 15.76 1.43
C TYR A 135 -13.89 15.10 1.68
N PRO A 136 -14.43 14.27 0.76
CA PRO A 136 -15.75 13.69 0.95
C PRO A 136 -15.83 12.78 2.19
N LEU A 137 -14.77 12.02 2.50
CA LEU A 137 -14.77 11.17 3.69
C LEU A 137 -14.81 11.97 5.01
N VAL A 138 -14.13 13.13 5.06
CA VAL A 138 -14.15 14.02 6.24
C VAL A 138 -15.49 14.73 6.39
N HIS A 139 -16.14 15.09 5.28
CA HIS A 139 -17.43 15.80 5.30
C HIS A 139 -18.64 14.86 5.39
N GLY A 140 -18.44 13.55 5.26
CA GLY A 140 -19.54 12.57 5.31
C GLY A 140 -20.25 12.37 3.97
N ASP A 141 -19.66 12.83 2.86
CA ASP A 141 -20.21 12.72 1.51
C ASP A 141 -19.97 11.31 0.92
N ASP A 142 -20.62 10.32 1.50
CA ASP A 142 -20.39 8.90 1.21
C ASP A 142 -20.67 8.53 -0.25
N GLN A 143 -21.67 9.14 -0.88
CA GLN A 143 -21.95 8.90 -2.31
C GLN A 143 -20.82 9.40 -3.21
N VAL A 144 -20.22 10.54 -2.89
CA VAL A 144 -19.09 11.10 -3.63
C VAL A 144 -17.85 10.23 -3.44
N ALA A 145 -17.57 9.82 -2.19
CA ALA A 145 -16.47 8.93 -1.88
C ALA A 145 -16.61 7.57 -2.60
N ALA A 146 -17.82 6.99 -2.61
CA ALA A 146 -18.09 5.75 -3.33
C ALA A 146 -17.88 5.90 -4.84
N ALA A 147 -18.39 6.97 -5.47
CA ALA A 147 -18.18 7.22 -6.89
C ALA A 147 -16.68 7.34 -7.24
N GLN A 148 -15.90 8.05 -6.41
CA GLN A 148 -14.45 8.16 -6.59
C GLN A 148 -13.72 6.81 -6.43
N LEU A 149 -14.14 5.97 -5.48
CA LEU A 149 -13.62 4.60 -5.34
C LEU A 149 -13.90 3.76 -6.59
N ARG A 150 -15.10 3.85 -7.18
CA ARG A 150 -15.42 3.17 -8.46
C ARG A 150 -14.57 3.67 -9.62
N HIS A 151 -14.18 4.95 -9.63
CA HIS A 151 -13.21 5.46 -10.60
C HIS A 151 -11.77 4.96 -10.34
N LEU A 152 -11.42 4.69 -9.09
CA LEU A 152 -10.13 4.14 -8.70
C LEU A 152 -10.03 2.65 -9.06
N ALA A 153 -11.06 1.85 -8.83
CA ALA A 153 -11.02 0.39 -9.02
C ALA A 153 -10.38 -0.10 -10.34
N PRO A 154 -10.81 0.35 -11.54
CA PRO A 154 -10.27 -0.18 -12.81
C PRO A 154 -8.78 0.16 -13.02
N THR A 155 -8.24 1.15 -12.31
CA THR A 155 -6.84 1.55 -12.45
C THR A 155 -5.86 0.51 -11.92
N TYR A 156 -6.30 -0.41 -11.04
CA TYR A 156 -5.45 -1.51 -10.56
C TYR A 156 -5.09 -2.47 -11.68
N ALA A 157 -6.08 -2.84 -12.51
CA ALA A 157 -5.83 -3.65 -13.70
C ALA A 157 -4.98 -2.89 -14.73
N GLN A 158 -5.22 -1.58 -14.90
CA GLN A 158 -4.40 -0.74 -15.79
C GLN A 158 -2.94 -0.71 -15.35
N LEU A 159 -2.67 -0.56 -14.06
CA LEU A 159 -1.30 -0.55 -13.54
C LEU A 159 -0.65 -1.92 -13.70
N HIS A 160 -1.39 -3.01 -13.43
CA HIS A 160 -0.90 -4.37 -13.67
C HIS A 160 -0.46 -4.55 -15.13
N THR A 161 -1.33 -4.25 -16.09
CA THR A 161 -1.03 -4.35 -17.52
C THR A 161 0.16 -3.48 -17.93
N ALA A 162 0.26 -2.26 -17.39
CA ALA A 162 1.37 -1.37 -17.68
C ALA A 162 2.71 -1.93 -17.17
N LEU A 163 2.73 -2.56 -15.98
CA LEU A 163 3.93 -3.18 -15.44
C LEU A 163 4.31 -4.45 -16.20
N THR A 164 3.36 -5.33 -16.53
CA THR A 164 3.66 -6.56 -17.27
C THR A 164 4.20 -6.25 -18.67
N ALA A 165 3.56 -5.32 -19.39
CA ALA A 165 4.03 -4.91 -20.71
C ALA A 165 5.44 -4.27 -20.66
N ALA A 166 5.77 -3.54 -19.60
CA ALA A 166 7.11 -2.97 -19.42
C ALA A 166 8.18 -4.05 -19.19
N MET A 167 7.85 -5.11 -18.44
CA MET A 167 8.76 -6.23 -18.18
C MET A 167 8.98 -7.09 -19.42
N ASP A 168 7.92 -7.33 -20.21
CA ASP A 168 8.00 -8.11 -21.45
C ASP A 168 8.87 -7.43 -22.52
N ASN A 169 8.90 -6.09 -22.55
CA ASN A 169 9.75 -5.31 -23.47
C ASN A 169 11.22 -5.17 -23.00
N ALA A 170 11.55 -5.62 -21.79
CA ALA A 170 12.89 -5.56 -21.23
C ALA A 170 13.70 -6.87 -21.44
N VAL A 171 13.07 -7.90 -22.04
CA VAL A 171 13.66 -9.18 -22.44
C VAL A 171 13.95 -9.16 -23.93
#